data_AF-Q43232-F1
#
_entry.id   AF-Q43232-F1
#
_cell.length_a   1.000
_cell.length_b   1.000
_cell.length_c   1.000
_cell.angle_alpha   90.00
_cell.angle_beta   90.00
_cell.angle_gamma   90.00
#
_symmetry.space_group_name_H-M   'P 1'
#
loop_
_entity.id
_entity.type
_entity.pdbx_description
1 polymer ?
#
loop_
_entity_poly.entity_id
_entity_poly.type
_entity_poly.pdbx_seq_one_letter_code
_entity_poly.pdbx_strand_id
1 'polypeptide(L)'
;KGMFSFLKDSAGVVDSPKLQAHAEQVFGMVRDSAIQIRQTGDVFLKDGSLGAIHIQKGVVDPHFVVVKEALLKTIKEASGDKWSEELSIAWEVAYDGLATAIKKAMS
;
A
#
# COMPACT_ATOMS: atom_id res chain seq x y z
N LYS A 1 -15.00 -2.51 5.33
CA LYS A 1 -15.99 -1.81 4.47
C LYS A 1 -16.14 -0.34 4.83
N GLY A 2 -16.23 0.05 6.10
CA GLY A 2 -16.41 1.47 6.50
C GLY A 2 -15.39 2.48 5.94
N MET A 3 -14.13 2.09 5.73
CA MET A 3 -13.07 2.96 5.16
C MET A 3 -13.24 3.21 3.64
N PHE A 4 -13.90 2.28 2.93
CA PHE A 4 -14.25 2.43 1.51
C PHE A 4 -15.74 2.71 1.42
N SER A 5 -16.12 3.99 1.46
CA SER A 5 -17.54 4.39 1.51
C SER A 5 -18.38 3.82 0.36
N PHE A 6 -17.78 3.59 -0.80
CA PHE A 6 -18.43 2.99 -1.97
C PHE A 6 -18.70 1.47 -1.83
N LEU A 7 -18.24 0.83 -0.74
CA LEU A 7 -18.52 -0.57 -0.40
C LEU A 7 -19.42 -0.69 0.85
N LYS A 8 -19.96 0.41 1.38
CA LYS A 8 -20.68 0.40 2.66
C LYS A 8 -21.92 -0.51 2.64
N ASP A 9 -22.64 -0.51 1.51
CA ASP A 9 -23.92 -1.22 1.36
C ASP A 9 -23.81 -2.48 0.47
N SER A 10 -22.60 -2.88 0.07
CA SER A 10 -22.40 -4.09 -0.73
C SER A 10 -22.40 -5.35 0.12
N ALA A 11 -22.98 -6.44 -0.39
CA ALA A 11 -22.99 -7.75 0.29
C ALA A 11 -21.57 -8.28 0.57
N GLY A 12 -20.59 -7.93 -0.27
CA GLY A 12 -19.19 -8.32 -0.14
C GLY A 12 -18.24 -7.25 -0.69
N VAL A 13 -16.95 -7.56 -0.75
CA VAL A 13 -16.05 -6.85 -1.68
C VAL A 13 -16.50 -7.28 -3.08
N VAL A 14 -16.95 -6.31 -3.87
CA VAL A 14 -17.34 -6.52 -5.27
C VAL A 14 -16.26 -5.94 -6.15
N ASP A 15 -16.18 -6.43 -7.39
CA ASP A 15 -15.37 -5.78 -8.39
C ASP A 15 -15.84 -4.32 -8.53
N SER A 16 -14.89 -3.41 -8.40
CA SER A 16 -15.16 -1.99 -8.28
C SER A 16 -14.02 -1.23 -8.93
N PRO A 17 -14.30 -0.43 -9.97
CA PRO A 17 -13.27 0.41 -10.60
C PRO A 17 -12.56 1.33 -9.59
N LYS A 18 -13.28 1.76 -8.52
CA LYS A 18 -12.69 2.58 -7.45
C LYS A 18 -11.74 1.80 -6.56
N LEU A 19 -12.07 0.54 -6.26
CA LEU A 19 -11.18 -0.32 -5.47
C LEU A 19 -9.95 -0.72 -6.29
N GLN A 20 -10.14 -1.04 -7.57
CA GLN A 20 -9.06 -1.33 -8.50
C GLN A 20 -8.11 -0.14 -8.64
N ALA A 21 -8.63 1.07 -8.88
CA ALA A 21 -7.81 2.27 -8.98
C ALA A 21 -7.00 2.52 -7.70
N HIS A 22 -7.60 2.30 -6.52
CA HIS A 22 -6.86 2.41 -5.27
C HIS A 22 -5.76 1.34 -5.15
N ALA A 23 -6.03 0.09 -5.53
CA ALA A 23 -5.03 -0.97 -5.52
C ALA A 23 -3.86 -0.63 -6.48
N GLU A 24 -4.15 -0.18 -7.70
CA GLU A 24 -3.14 0.25 -8.67
C GLU A 24 -2.26 1.37 -8.12
N GLN A 25 -2.85 2.35 -7.43
CA GLN A 25 -2.09 3.40 -6.74
C GLN A 25 -1.16 2.83 -5.67
N VAL A 26 -1.65 1.92 -4.82
CA VAL A 26 -0.82 1.28 -3.78
C VAL A 26 0.36 0.53 -4.41
N PHE A 27 0.12 -0.35 -5.39
CA PHE A 27 1.19 -1.08 -6.08
C PHE A 27 2.19 -0.14 -6.75
N GLY A 28 1.70 0.88 -7.44
CA GLY A 28 2.54 1.88 -8.11
C GLY A 28 3.41 2.64 -7.12
N MET A 29 2.86 3.09 -5.99
CA MET A 29 3.61 3.82 -4.97
C MET A 29 4.64 2.95 -4.25
N VAL A 30 4.36 1.67 -4.00
CA VAL A 30 5.35 0.77 -3.41
C VAL A 30 6.52 0.53 -4.37
N ARG A 31 6.24 0.28 -5.66
CA ARG A 31 7.29 0.20 -6.70
C ARG A 31 8.13 1.48 -6.74
N ASP A 32 7.47 2.64 -6.74
CA ASP A 32 8.17 3.93 -6.77
C ASP A 32 9.00 4.16 -5.50
N SER A 33 8.57 3.63 -4.35
CA SER A 33 9.34 3.66 -3.10
C SER A 33 10.61 2.82 -3.20
N ALA A 34 10.55 1.62 -3.80
CA ALA A 34 11.75 0.82 -4.07
C ALA A 34 12.76 1.59 -4.96
N ILE A 35 12.27 2.31 -5.97
CA ILE A 35 13.11 3.15 -6.84
C ILE A 35 13.76 4.28 -6.04
N GLN A 36 12.99 4.99 -5.20
CA GLN A 36 13.50 6.07 -4.36
C GLN A 36 14.55 5.59 -3.37
N ILE A 37 14.32 4.46 -2.71
CA ILE A 37 15.29 3.85 -1.79
C ILE A 37 16.59 3.53 -2.52
N ARG A 38 16.51 2.93 -3.70
CA ARG A 38 17.71 2.64 -4.51
C ARG A 38 18.48 3.91 -4.90
N GLN A 39 17.78 5.00 -5.17
CA GLN A 39 18.39 6.25 -5.67
C GLN A 39 18.90 7.16 -4.54
N THR A 40 18.21 7.18 -3.40
CA THR A 40 18.37 8.20 -2.37
C THR A 40 18.55 7.65 -0.96
N GLY A 41 18.20 6.38 -0.74
CA GLY A 41 18.17 5.76 0.60
C GLY A 41 16.94 6.09 1.44
N ASP A 42 15.99 6.87 0.93
CA ASP A 42 14.78 7.32 1.67
C ASP A 42 13.52 7.30 0.76
N VAL A 43 12.35 7.54 1.35
CA VAL A 43 11.05 7.60 0.67
C VAL A 43 10.35 8.93 0.96
N PHE A 44 10.01 9.66 -0.09
CA PHE A 44 9.29 10.92 0.00
C PHE A 44 7.91 10.82 -0.65
N LEU A 45 6.91 11.43 -0.02
CA LEU A 45 5.58 11.56 -0.61
C LEU A 45 5.55 12.72 -1.59
N LYS A 46 5.08 12.45 -2.82
CA LYS A 46 4.82 13.51 -3.81
C LYS A 46 3.55 14.31 -3.48
N ASP A 47 2.58 13.66 -2.84
CA ASP A 47 1.30 14.24 -2.45
C ASP A 47 1.23 14.35 -0.92
N GLY A 48 1.34 15.58 -0.42
CA GLY A 48 1.24 15.88 1.02
C GLY A 48 -0.16 15.68 1.60
N SER A 49 -1.20 15.53 0.76
CA SER A 49 -2.57 15.33 1.22
C SER A 49 -2.86 13.88 1.66
N LEU A 50 -1.98 12.93 1.30
CA LEU A 50 -2.18 11.51 1.58
C LEU A 50 -2.41 11.22 3.06
N GLY A 51 -1.62 11.80 3.95
CA GLY A 51 -1.79 11.62 5.39
C GLY A 51 -3.17 12.07 5.87
N ALA A 52 -3.59 13.28 5.50
CA ALA A 52 -4.91 13.82 5.84
C ALA A 52 -6.06 12.96 5.29
N ILE A 53 -5.93 12.43 4.07
CA ILE A 53 -6.92 11.52 3.48
C ILE A 53 -6.99 10.22 4.30
N HIS A 54 -5.86 9.64 4.68
CA HIS A 54 -5.83 8.41 5.48
C HIS A 54 -6.47 8.63 6.87
N ILE A 55 -6.22 9.77 7.52
CA ILE A 55 -6.91 10.17 8.76
C ILE A 55 -8.42 10.28 8.52
N GLN A 56 -8.84 11.00 7.47
CA GLN A 56 -10.27 11.20 7.15
C GLN A 56 -11.00 9.86 6.93
N LYS A 57 -10.30 8.86 6.38
CA LYS A 57 -10.85 7.52 6.18
C LYS A 57 -10.80 6.62 7.42
N GLY A 58 -10.22 7.09 8.52
CA GLY A 58 -10.08 6.33 9.77
C GLY A 58 -9.01 5.25 9.70
N VAL A 59 -7.97 5.45 8.90
CA VAL A 59 -6.83 4.52 8.84
C VAL A 59 -6.02 4.62 10.12
N VAL A 60 -5.60 3.47 10.65
CA VAL A 60 -4.77 3.33 11.85
C VAL A 60 -3.63 2.36 11.57
N ASP A 61 -2.60 2.37 12.40
CA ASP A 61 -1.39 1.55 12.25
C ASP A 61 -1.62 0.06 11.90
N PRO A 62 -2.54 -0.67 12.58
CA PRO A 62 -2.84 -2.05 12.24
C PRO A 62 -3.30 -2.27 10.79
N HIS A 63 -3.95 -1.28 10.15
CA HIS A 63 -4.37 -1.42 8.76
C HIS A 63 -3.18 -1.49 7.80
N PHE A 64 -2.07 -0.81 8.10
CA PHE A 64 -0.85 -0.91 7.29
C PHE A 64 -0.23 -2.31 7.36
N VAL A 65 -0.34 -3.00 8.50
CA VAL A 65 0.17 -4.37 8.64
C VAL A 65 -0.63 -5.33 7.77
N VAL A 66 -1.97 -5.25 7.83
CA VAL A 66 -2.85 -6.10 7.02
C VAL A 66 -2.64 -5.88 5.52
N VAL A 67 -2.44 -4.62 5.09
CA VAL A 67 -2.16 -4.32 3.68
C VAL A 67 -0.78 -4.86 3.25
N LYS A 68 0.23 -4.82 4.12
CA LYS A 68 1.55 -5.42 3.85
C LYS A 68 1.42 -6.92 3.57
N GLU A 69 0.74 -7.64 4.46
CA GLU A 69 0.54 -9.08 4.35
C GLU A 69 -0.20 -9.45 3.06
N ALA A 70 -1.29 -8.72 2.75
CA ALA A 70 -2.05 -8.93 1.53
C ALA A 70 -1.21 -8.66 0.27
N LEU A 71 -0.45 -7.55 0.26
CA LEU A 71 0.42 -7.18 -0.84
C LEU A 71 1.46 -8.27 -1.14
N LEU A 72 2.18 -8.75 -0.13
CA LEU A 72 3.21 -9.77 -0.28
C LEU A 72 2.62 -11.09 -0.76
N LYS A 73 1.47 -11.49 -0.22
CA LYS A 73 0.75 -12.68 -0.69
C LYS A 73 0.38 -12.57 -2.16
N THR A 74 -0.16 -11.42 -2.58
CA THR A 74 -0.50 -11.18 -4.00
C THR A 74 0.74 -11.22 -4.89
N ILE A 75 1.85 -10.61 -4.49
CA ILE A 75 3.09 -10.65 -5.29
C ILE A 75 3.64 -12.08 -5.38
N LYS A 76 3.58 -12.85 -4.30
CA LYS A 76 3.99 -14.25 -4.29
C LYS A 76 3.19 -15.08 -5.29
N GLU A 77 1.86 -14.95 -5.25
CA GLU A 77 0.97 -15.63 -6.20
C GLU A 77 1.23 -15.18 -7.64
N ALA A 78 1.40 -13.87 -7.88
CA ALA A 78 1.64 -13.32 -9.22
C ALA A 78 3.04 -13.65 -9.79
N SER A 79 4.04 -13.84 -8.93
CA SER A 79 5.42 -14.10 -9.35
C SER A 79 5.68 -15.57 -9.68
N GLY A 80 4.85 -16.49 -9.15
CA GLY A 80 4.99 -17.93 -9.36
C GLY A 80 6.41 -18.40 -9.05
N ASP A 81 7.03 -19.08 -10.00
CA ASP A 81 8.39 -19.64 -9.88
C ASP A 81 9.49 -18.59 -9.70
N LYS A 82 9.20 -17.30 -9.93
CA LYS A 82 10.15 -16.20 -9.70
C LYS A 82 10.16 -15.70 -8.26
N TRP A 83 9.27 -16.20 -7.41
CA TRP A 83 9.26 -15.82 -6.00
C TRP A 83 10.53 -16.30 -5.30
N SER A 84 11.15 -15.40 -4.55
CA SER A 84 12.30 -15.71 -3.70
C SER A 84 12.22 -14.93 -2.39
N GLU A 85 13.06 -15.32 -1.43
CA GLU A 85 13.17 -14.59 -0.15
C GLU A 85 13.66 -13.16 -0.39
N GLU A 86 14.63 -12.96 -1.30
CA GLU A 86 15.14 -11.64 -1.67
C GLU A 86 14.04 -10.78 -2.30
N LEU A 87 13.17 -11.36 -3.13
CA LEU A 87 12.03 -10.64 -3.69
C LEU A 87 11.03 -10.23 -2.60
N SER A 88 10.74 -11.10 -1.63
CA SER A 88 9.89 -10.76 -0.47
C SER A 88 10.46 -9.57 0.29
N ILE A 89 11.74 -9.66 0.68
CA ILE A 89 12.43 -8.63 1.46
C ILE A 89 12.43 -7.30 0.71
N ALA A 90 12.68 -7.31 -0.61
CA ALA A 90 12.68 -6.09 -1.41
C ALA A 90 11.32 -5.37 -1.40
N TRP A 91 10.22 -6.12 -1.53
CA TRP A 91 8.87 -5.57 -1.46
C TRP A 91 8.49 -5.14 -0.04
N GLU A 92 8.93 -5.87 0.98
CA GLU A 92 8.75 -5.50 2.39
C GLU A 92 9.40 -4.16 2.71
N VAL A 93 10.67 -4.00 2.36
CA VAL A 93 11.44 -2.76 2.58
C VAL A 93 10.79 -1.58 1.85
N ALA A 94 10.37 -1.79 0.60
CA ALA A 94 9.70 -0.76 -0.17
C ALA A 94 8.36 -0.33 0.44
N TYR A 95 7.56 -1.30 0.90
CA TYR A 95 6.29 -1.03 1.55
C TYR A 95 6.48 -0.33 2.90
N ASP A 96 7.42 -0.81 3.74
CA ASP A 96 7.65 -0.24 5.06
C ASP A 96 8.16 1.20 4.98
N GLY A 97 9.01 1.51 4.00
CA GLY A 97 9.43 2.88 3.70
C GLY A 97 8.24 3.78 3.34
N LEU A 98 7.38 3.32 2.44
CA LEU A 98 6.16 4.05 2.07
C LEU A 98 5.21 4.25 3.26
N ALA A 99 4.93 3.18 4.00
CA ALA A 99 4.03 3.22 5.15
C ALA A 99 4.56 4.18 6.23
N THR A 100 5.88 4.18 6.47
CA THR A 100 6.52 5.12 7.39
C THR A 100 6.33 6.57 6.94
N ALA A 101 6.54 6.86 5.66
CA ALA A 101 6.33 8.19 5.10
C ALA A 101 4.87 8.66 5.21
N ILE A 102 3.90 7.77 4.93
CA ILE A 102 2.46 8.09 5.08
C ILE A 102 2.10 8.32 6.55
N LYS A 103 2.51 7.45 7.48
CA LYS A 103 2.22 7.62 8.92
C LYS A 103 2.80 8.92 9.47
N LYS A 104 4.01 9.30 9.04
CA LYS A 104 4.61 10.60 9.38
C LYS A 104 3.81 11.79 8.84
N ALA A 105 3.07 11.62 7.74
CA ALA A 105 2.16 12.65 7.22
C ALA A 105 0.77 12.60 7.86
N MET A 106 0.45 11.55 8.64
CA MET A 106 -0.82 11.41 9.37
C MET A 106 -0.81 12.07 10.75
N SER A 107 0.24 12.82 11.09
CA SER A 107 0.38 13.57 12.35
C SER A 107 -0.01 15.03 12.22
#